data_AF-A0A7W8RX28-F1
#
_entry.id   AF-A0A7W8RX28-F1
#
_cell.length_a   1.000
_cell.length_b   1.000
_cell.length_c   1.000
_cell.angle_alpha   90.00
_cell.angle_beta   90.00
_cell.angle_gamma   90.00
#
_symmetry.space_group_name_H-M   'P 1'
#
loop_
_entity.id
_entity.type
_entity.pdbx_description
1 polymer ?
#
loop_
_entity_poly.entity_id
_entity_poly.type
_entity_poly.pdbx_seq_one_letter_code
_entity_poly.pdbx_strand_id
1 'polypeptide(L)' 'MLNGLGVETGIDIDAILTAGDFISRALGKPNGSRVGRALLAKAA' A
#
# COMPACT_ATOMS: atom_id res chain seq x y z
N MET A 1 3.93 -10.07 0.74
CA MET A 1 4.31 -11.47 1.03
C MET A 1 3.13 -12.42 0.81
N LEU A 2 1.91 -12.14 1.30
CA LEU A 2 0.76 -13.03 1.10
C LEU A 2 0.36 -13.25 -0.37
N ASN A 3 0.32 -12.18 -1.19
CA ASN A 3 -0.04 -12.30 -2.62
C ASN A 3 0.96 -13.13 -3.46
N GLY A 4 2.22 -13.22 -3.02
CA GLY A 4 3.24 -14.01 -3.73
C GLY A 4 3.20 -15.50 -3.39
N LEU A 5 2.36 -15.90 -2.44
CA LEU A 5 2.23 -17.28 -1.96
C LEU A 5 0.95 -17.96 -2.47
N GLY A 6 0.19 -17.30 -3.37
CA GLY A 6 -1.06 -17.84 -3.90
C GLY A 6 -2.22 -17.90 -2.89
N VAL A 7 -2.11 -17.18 -1.77
CA VAL A 7 -3.18 -17.09 -0.77
C VAL A 7 -4.14 -15.99 -1.19
N GLU A 8 -5.37 -16.36 -1.54
CA GLU A 8 -6.45 -15.40 -1.74
C GLU A 8 -6.82 -14.78 -0.39
N THR A 9 -6.65 -13.47 -0.30
CA THR A 9 -6.96 -12.71 0.91
C THR A 9 -8.30 -11.99 0.83
N GLY A 10 -8.91 -11.91 -0.35
CA GLY A 10 -10.12 -11.12 -0.61
C GLY A 10 -9.90 -9.61 -0.47
N ILE A 11 -8.64 -9.16 -0.47
CA ILE A 11 -8.27 -7.77 -0.22
C ILE A 11 -7.88 -7.09 -1.54
N ASP A 12 -8.45 -5.92 -1.77
CA ASP A 12 -8.02 -5.00 -2.81
C ASP A 12 -6.77 -4.22 -2.35
N ILE A 13 -5.64 -4.52 -3.00
CA ILE A 13 -4.35 -3.92 -2.66
C ILE A 13 -4.29 -2.45 -3.06
N ASP A 14 -4.92 -2.06 -4.16
CA ASP A 14 -4.91 -0.68 -4.64
C ASP A 14 -5.73 0.21 -3.72
N ALA A 15 -6.85 -0.31 -3.21
CA ALA A 15 -7.64 0.36 -2.18
C ALA A 15 -6.84 0.57 -0.87
N ILE A 16 -6.14 -0.46 -0.39
CA ILE A 16 -5.29 -0.33 0.81
C ILE A 16 -4.14 0.63 0.59
N LEU A 17 -3.53 0.60 -0.60
CA LEU A 17 -2.44 1.48 -0.96
C LEU A 17 -2.86 2.95 -0.85
N THR A 18 -4.02 3.27 -1.41
CA THR A 18 -4.61 4.60 -1.41
C THR A 18 -4.96 5.05 0.01
N ALA A 19 -5.59 4.17 0.81
CA ALA A 19 -5.92 4.47 2.20
C ALA A 19 -4.67 4.70 3.07
N GLY A 20 -3.64 3.87 2.88
CA GLY A 20 -2.37 3.99 3.59
C GLY A 20 -1.62 5.27 3.21
N ASP A 21 -1.66 5.67 1.94
CA ASP A 21 -1.07 6.93 1.50
C ASP A 21 -1.85 8.14 2.05
N PHE A 22 -3.18 8.10 1.96
CA PHE A 22 -4.06 9.14 2.49
C PHE A 22 -3.80 9.43 3.96
N ILE A 23 -3.79 8.40 4.82
CA ILE A 23 -3.57 8.61 6.26
C ILE A 23 -2.14 9.11 6.55
N SER A 24 -1.15 8.64 5.78
CA SER A 24 0.23 9.05 5.96
C SER A 24 0.43 10.53 5.63
N ARG A 25 -0.18 10.99 4.52
CA ARG A 25 -0.23 12.42 4.15
C ARG A 25 -0.97 13.25 5.20
N ALA A 26 -2.12 12.78 5.67
CA ALA A 26 -2.89 13.46 6.70
C ALA A 26 -2.11 13.62 8.03
N LEU A 27 -1.27 12.64 8.35
CA LEU A 27 -0.40 12.67 9.54
C LEU A 27 0.93 13.42 9.31
N GLY A 28 1.19 13.90 8.08
CA GLY A 28 2.45 14.57 7.73
C GLY A 28 3.67 13.65 7.82
N LYS A 29 3.49 12.34 7.68
CA LYS A 29 4.54 11.33 7.82
C LYS A 29 4.67 10.47 6.56
N PRO A 30 5.86 9.97 6.25
CA PRO A 30 6.02 9.04 5.12
C PRO A 30 5.29 7.73 5.39
N ASN A 31 4.69 7.15 4.34
CA ASN A 31 3.95 5.89 4.42
C ASN A 31 4.80 4.78 5.03
N GLY A 32 4.36 4.08 6.09
CA GLY A 32 5.17 3.05 6.76
C GLY A 32 5.44 1.78 5.92
N SER A 33 4.66 1.55 4.88
CA SER A 33 4.73 0.34 4.06
C SER A 33 5.84 0.43 3.02
N ARG A 34 6.83 -0.48 3.08
CA ARG A 34 7.90 -0.58 2.06
C ARG A 34 7.33 -0.93 0.68
N VAL A 35 6.41 -1.90 0.64
CA VAL A 35 5.68 -2.26 -0.59
C VAL A 35 4.81 -1.09 -1.03
N GLY A 36 4.17 -0.42 -0.08
CA GLY A 36 3.31 0.73 -0.38
C GLY A 36 4.07 1.88 -1.06
N ARG A 37 5.23 2.26 -0.51
CA ARG A 37 6.13 3.24 -1.13
C ARG A 37 6.58 2.82 -2.52
N ALA A 38 6.99 1.57 -2.70
CA ALA A 38 7.49 1.08 -3.98
C ALA A 38 6.40 1.07 -5.07
N LEU A 39 5.17 0.68 -4.72
CA LEU A 39 4.04 0.68 -5.65
C LEU A 39 3.56 2.09 -5.97
N LEU A 40 3.47 2.98 -4.98
CA LEU A 40 3.14 4.40 -5.20
C LEU A 40 4.17 5.10 -6.08
N ALA A 41 5.47 4.80 -5.90
CA ALA A 41 6.53 5.35 -6.73
C ALA A 41 6.53 4.80 -8.17
N LYS A 42 5.97 3.60 -8.40
CA LYS A 42 5.78 3.02 -9.74
C LYS A 42 4.53 3.57 -10.45
N ALA A 43 3.58 4.12 -9.69
CA ALA A 43 2.34 4.69 -10.20
C ALA A 43 2.43 6.20 -10.49
N ALA A 44 3.51 6.85 -10.06
CA ALA A 44 3.88 8.22 -10.41
C ALA A 44 4.66 8.26 -11.74
#